data_AF-A0A4R2L3E9-F1
#
_entry.id   AF-A0A4R2L3E9-F1
#
_cell.length_a   1.000
_cell.length_b   1.000
_cell.length_c   1.000
_cell.angle_alpha   90.00
_cell.angle_beta   90.00
_cell.angle_gamma   90.00
#
_symmetry.space_group_name_H-M   'P 1'
#
loop_
_entity.id
_entity.type
_entity.pdbx_description
1 polymer ?
#
loop_
_entity_poly.entity_id
_entity_poly.type
_entity_poly.pdbx_seq_one_letter_code
_entity_poly.pdbx_strand_id
1 'polypeptide(L)'
;MKIGFLITARLKSSRLPFKVLLDLNGKTVIERIIDRVKEIKDISEIILCTSTNPQDKPLIDIAKKNNIYYFNGSEDDVLQRLLDASKLFGLDYFVGITADNPLLTIQYSNLIVDEIKRGKYDFIKIKGMPLGCATYGMNVKALETICKIKNIVDTEIWGRLIDRPEIFNIHTIHVKDKLNWPELRFTLDYKEDYEFINHLYSNVKFKKVLNLYNAIDYLKNNPNTLKINSKCIQLDISEDIRNKIDSMYTSNIQKIIEIKDKTYNQ
;
A
#
# COMPACT_ATOMS: atom_id res chain seq x y z
N MET A 1 10.19 18.63 6.85
CA MET A 1 9.92 17.26 6.39
C MET A 1 8.57 17.23 5.69
N LYS A 2 8.53 16.82 4.42
CA LYS A 2 7.32 16.68 3.62
C LYS A 2 6.92 15.21 3.54
N ILE A 3 5.72 14.89 4.05
CA ILE A 3 5.17 13.53 4.06
C ILE A 3 4.04 13.46 3.04
N GLY A 4 4.19 12.65 2.00
CA GLY A 4 3.11 12.38 1.05
C GLY A 4 2.32 11.12 1.39
N PHE A 5 1.20 10.91 0.70
CA PHE A 5 0.50 9.65 0.65
C PHE A 5 0.45 9.16 -0.80
N LEU A 6 1.03 7.99 -1.07
CA LEU A 6 1.07 7.39 -2.42
C LEU A 6 0.06 6.24 -2.50
N ILE A 7 -0.89 6.36 -3.42
CA ILE A 7 -1.84 5.30 -3.77
C ILE A 7 -1.34 4.65 -5.07
N THR A 8 -0.99 3.37 -5.03
CA THR A 8 -0.56 2.64 -6.24
C THR A 8 -1.77 2.00 -6.92
N ALA A 9 -2.02 2.34 -8.19
CA ALA A 9 -3.17 1.80 -8.94
C ALA A 9 -2.85 1.48 -10.41
N ARG A 10 -3.34 0.34 -10.89
CA ARG A 10 -3.38 -0.05 -12.31
C ARG A 10 -4.68 -0.81 -12.57
N LEU A 11 -5.14 -0.85 -13.82
CA LEU A 11 -6.35 -1.56 -14.24
C LEU A 11 -6.09 -2.97 -14.80
N LYS A 12 -4.81 -3.39 -14.91
CA LYS A 12 -4.34 -4.67 -15.46
C LYS A 12 -4.51 -5.88 -14.51
N SER A 13 -5.55 -5.92 -13.69
CA SER A 13 -5.78 -7.13 -12.87
C SER A 13 -6.18 -8.32 -13.74
N SER A 14 -5.53 -9.47 -13.58
CA SER A 14 -5.84 -10.70 -14.30
C SER A 14 -7.03 -11.46 -13.69
N ARG A 15 -7.12 -11.50 -12.35
CA ARG A 15 -8.16 -12.24 -11.61
C ARG A 15 -9.50 -11.52 -11.59
N LEU A 16 -9.48 -10.20 -11.47
CA LEU A 16 -10.67 -9.35 -11.51
C LEU A 16 -10.36 -8.05 -12.27
N PRO A 17 -10.45 -8.06 -13.61
CA PRO A 17 -10.15 -6.90 -14.43
C PRO A 17 -10.92 -5.66 -13.98
N PHE A 18 -10.26 -4.50 -13.99
CA PHE A 18 -10.86 -3.22 -13.61
C PHE A 18 -11.43 -3.17 -12.17
N LYS A 19 -11.01 -4.09 -11.28
CA LYS A 19 -11.52 -4.22 -9.89
C LYS A 19 -11.63 -2.91 -9.11
N VAL A 20 -10.66 -2.01 -9.27
CA VAL A 20 -10.62 -0.74 -8.53
C VAL A 20 -11.65 0.29 -9.03
N LEU A 21 -12.28 0.05 -10.18
CA LEU A 21 -13.37 0.86 -10.73
C LEU A 21 -14.77 0.31 -10.40
N LEU A 22 -14.88 -0.87 -9.79
CA LEU A 22 -16.16 -1.42 -9.40
C LEU A 22 -16.89 -0.49 -8.44
N ASP A 23 -18.21 -0.39 -8.56
CA ASP A 23 -19.03 0.35 -7.60
C ASP A 23 -18.94 -0.29 -6.22
N LEU A 24 -18.80 0.52 -5.19
CA LEU A 24 -18.78 0.09 -3.82
C LEU A 24 -19.66 1.03 -3.01
N ASN A 25 -20.97 0.76 -3.08
CA ASN A 25 -22.04 1.52 -2.42
C ASN A 25 -22.15 2.98 -2.96
N GLY A 26 -22.17 3.14 -4.28
CA GLY A 26 -22.36 4.44 -4.96
C GLY A 26 -21.08 5.25 -5.23
N LYS A 27 -19.90 4.67 -4.97
CA LYS A 27 -18.59 5.23 -5.34
C LYS A 27 -17.67 4.09 -5.77
N THR A 28 -16.74 4.34 -6.67
CA THR A 28 -15.76 3.32 -7.07
C THR A 28 -14.88 2.88 -5.88
N VAL A 29 -14.35 1.66 -5.92
CA VAL A 29 -13.41 1.15 -4.90
C VAL A 29 -12.26 2.13 -4.64
N ILE A 30 -11.65 2.69 -5.70
CA ILE A 30 -10.58 3.67 -5.55
C ILE A 30 -11.07 4.99 -4.93
N GLU A 31 -12.28 5.46 -5.22
CA GLU A 31 -12.85 6.62 -4.55
C GLU A 31 -13.03 6.37 -3.04
N ARG A 32 -13.37 5.13 -2.63
CA ARG A 32 -13.40 4.76 -1.20
C ARG A 32 -12.03 4.84 -0.56
N ILE A 33 -10.98 4.44 -1.26
CA ILE A 33 -9.59 4.57 -0.77
C ILE A 33 -9.23 6.04 -0.61
N ILE A 34 -9.50 6.87 -1.63
CA ILE A 34 -9.22 8.31 -1.57
C ILE A 34 -9.98 8.98 -0.41
N ASP A 35 -11.26 8.65 -0.21
CA ASP A 35 -12.05 9.16 0.92
C ASP A 35 -11.39 8.84 2.27
N ARG A 36 -10.81 7.65 2.43
CA ARG A 36 -10.11 7.24 3.66
C ARG A 36 -8.77 7.92 3.83
N VAL A 37 -8.00 8.03 2.74
CA VAL A 37 -6.68 8.68 2.77
C VAL A 37 -6.80 10.14 3.17
N LYS A 38 -7.87 10.82 2.74
CA LYS A 38 -8.18 12.20 3.14
C LYS A 38 -8.47 12.40 4.64
N GLU A 39 -8.72 11.32 5.39
CA GLU A 39 -8.91 11.38 6.85
C GLU A 39 -7.59 11.21 7.63
N ILE A 40 -6.49 10.92 6.94
CA ILE A 40 -5.16 10.79 7.55
C ILE A 40 -4.57 12.20 7.72
N LYS A 41 -4.06 12.48 8.91
CA LYS A 41 -3.56 13.79 9.30
C LYS A 41 -2.11 13.97 8.87
N ASP A 42 -1.71 15.23 8.71
CA ASP A 42 -0.33 15.66 8.46
C ASP A 42 0.31 15.04 7.19
N ILE A 43 -0.54 14.66 6.24
CA ILE A 43 -0.16 14.37 4.86
C ILE A 43 -0.15 15.67 4.08
N SER A 44 1.00 16.00 3.49
CA SER A 44 1.18 17.20 2.67
C SER A 44 0.46 17.07 1.33
N GLU A 45 0.57 15.89 0.70
CA GLU A 45 0.04 15.64 -0.64
C GLU A 45 -0.49 14.22 -0.76
N ILE A 46 -1.61 14.04 -1.48
CA ILE A 46 -2.12 12.71 -1.86
C ILE A 46 -1.86 12.55 -3.36
N ILE A 47 -1.12 11.52 -3.75
CA ILE A 47 -0.74 11.26 -5.14
C ILE A 47 -1.19 9.85 -5.55
N LEU A 48 -1.95 9.79 -6.63
CA LEU A 48 -2.28 8.53 -7.31
C LEU A 48 -1.16 8.15 -8.29
N CYS A 49 -0.38 7.14 -7.95
CA CYS A 49 0.69 6.60 -8.78
C CYS A 49 0.14 5.49 -9.70
N THR A 50 0.04 5.77 -10.99
CA THR A 50 -0.49 4.86 -12.02
C THR A 50 0.46 4.71 -13.21
N SER A 51 0.13 3.90 -14.21
CA SER A 51 1.02 3.68 -15.35
C SER A 51 0.82 4.71 -16.47
N THR A 52 1.71 4.69 -17.45
CA THR A 52 1.55 5.41 -18.73
C THR A 52 0.64 4.68 -19.72
N ASN A 53 0.13 3.49 -19.36
CA ASN A 53 -0.74 2.71 -20.23
C ASN A 53 -2.07 3.44 -20.45
N PRO A 54 -2.54 3.62 -21.70
CA PRO A 54 -3.82 4.27 -21.97
C PRO A 54 -5.02 3.64 -21.26
N GLN A 55 -4.97 2.33 -20.96
CA GLN A 55 -6.00 1.64 -20.18
C GLN A 55 -6.23 2.31 -18.82
N ASP A 56 -5.18 2.85 -18.19
CA ASP A 56 -5.23 3.44 -16.85
C ASP A 56 -5.79 4.87 -16.82
N LYS A 57 -6.13 5.46 -17.98
CA LYS A 57 -6.69 6.82 -18.05
C LYS A 57 -7.86 7.09 -17.08
N PRO A 58 -8.83 6.18 -16.86
CA PRO A 58 -9.92 6.42 -15.91
C PRO A 58 -9.44 6.73 -14.48
N LEU A 59 -8.27 6.21 -14.08
CA LEU A 59 -7.68 6.50 -12.76
C LEU A 59 -7.26 7.97 -12.64
N ILE A 60 -6.73 8.55 -13.73
CA ILE A 60 -6.35 9.97 -13.80
C ILE A 60 -7.59 10.85 -13.66
N ASP A 61 -8.67 10.50 -14.34
CA ASP A 61 -9.93 11.25 -14.29
C ASP A 61 -10.54 11.20 -12.89
N ILE A 62 -10.45 10.06 -12.20
CA ILE A 62 -10.86 9.92 -10.79
C ILE A 62 -9.98 10.79 -9.88
N ALA A 63 -8.66 10.80 -10.06
CA ALA A 63 -7.75 11.65 -9.27
C ALA A 63 -8.13 13.13 -9.39
N LYS A 64 -8.34 13.60 -10.62
CA LYS A 64 -8.79 14.97 -10.93
C LYS A 64 -10.14 15.29 -10.29
N LYS A 65 -11.14 14.43 -10.50
CA LYS A 65 -12.49 14.57 -9.89
C LYS A 65 -12.42 14.69 -8.37
N ASN A 66 -11.47 14.00 -7.74
CA ASN A 66 -11.29 14.00 -6.30
C ASN A 66 -10.30 15.05 -5.79
N ASN A 67 -9.78 15.94 -6.64
CA ASN A 67 -8.81 16.98 -6.27
C ASN A 67 -7.58 16.40 -5.55
N ILE A 68 -7.02 15.31 -6.08
CA ILE A 68 -5.71 14.78 -5.65
C ILE A 68 -4.75 14.80 -6.85
N TYR A 69 -3.45 14.77 -6.56
CA TYR A 69 -2.44 14.66 -7.61
C TYR A 69 -2.40 13.25 -8.19
N TYR A 70 -1.76 13.13 -9.35
CA TYR A 70 -1.46 11.84 -9.96
C TYR A 70 -0.06 11.87 -10.57
N PHE A 71 0.53 10.70 -10.70
CA PHE A 71 1.80 10.49 -11.36
C PHE A 71 1.72 9.26 -12.27
N ASN A 72 2.12 9.42 -13.53
CA ASN A 72 2.20 8.33 -14.49
C ASN A 72 3.65 7.89 -14.62
N GLY A 73 3.92 6.62 -14.31
CA GLY A 73 5.26 6.05 -14.43
C GLY A 73 5.24 4.65 -15.00
N SER A 74 6.31 3.90 -14.72
CA SER A 74 6.46 2.52 -15.18
C SER A 74 5.26 1.66 -14.81
N GLU A 75 4.85 0.80 -15.75
CA GLU A 75 3.80 -0.19 -15.51
C GLU A 75 4.31 -1.25 -14.54
N ASP A 76 5.46 -1.86 -14.83
CA ASP A 76 5.99 -3.01 -14.10
C ASP A 76 6.91 -2.62 -12.93
N ASP A 77 7.60 -1.48 -13.04
CA ASP A 77 8.53 -1.02 -12.01
C ASP A 77 7.85 -0.06 -11.02
N VAL A 78 7.04 -0.64 -10.14
CA VAL A 78 6.29 0.09 -9.11
C VAL A 78 7.21 0.91 -8.21
N LEU A 79 8.35 0.36 -7.78
CA LEU A 79 9.29 1.10 -6.92
C LEU A 79 9.88 2.32 -7.62
N GLN A 80 10.30 2.19 -8.88
CA GLN A 80 10.81 3.35 -9.63
C GLN A 80 9.71 4.40 -9.82
N ARG A 81 8.48 3.98 -10.14
CA ARG A 81 7.33 4.89 -10.24
C ARG A 81 7.08 5.65 -8.93
N LEU A 82 7.14 4.98 -7.78
CA LEU A 82 6.98 5.62 -6.47
C LEU A 82 8.14 6.58 -6.16
N LEU A 83 9.37 6.24 -6.58
CA LEU A 83 10.54 7.09 -6.40
C LEU A 83 10.43 8.37 -7.24
N ASP A 84 10.08 8.24 -8.51
CA ASP A 84 9.95 9.38 -9.42
C ASP A 84 8.82 10.31 -8.99
N ALA A 85 7.68 9.75 -8.55
CA ALA A 85 6.62 10.53 -7.93
C ALA A 85 7.13 11.26 -6.68
N SER A 86 7.82 10.56 -5.78
CA SER A 86 8.35 11.16 -4.55
C SER A 86 9.32 12.31 -4.85
N LYS A 87 10.21 12.14 -5.84
CA LYS A 87 11.16 13.18 -6.27
C LYS A 87 10.45 14.38 -6.90
N LEU A 88 9.48 14.14 -7.80
CA LEU A 88 8.71 15.21 -8.45
C LEU A 88 7.99 16.09 -7.43
N PHE A 89 7.41 15.47 -6.39
CA PHE A 89 6.68 16.17 -5.35
C PHE A 89 7.55 16.63 -4.17
N GLY A 90 8.87 16.38 -4.21
CA GLY A 90 9.81 16.78 -3.15
C GLY A 90 9.51 16.15 -1.80
N LEU A 91 9.09 14.88 -1.77
CA LEU A 91 8.78 14.15 -0.55
C LEU A 91 10.06 13.69 0.14
N ASP A 92 10.09 13.79 1.47
CA ASP A 92 11.12 13.14 2.30
C ASP A 92 10.69 11.72 2.69
N TYR A 93 9.39 11.57 2.92
CA TYR A 93 8.74 10.33 3.33
C TYR A 93 7.39 10.20 2.63
N PHE A 94 6.90 8.97 2.56
CA PHE A 94 5.50 8.75 2.22
C PHE A 94 4.87 7.61 3.02
N VAL A 95 3.56 7.70 3.18
CA VAL A 95 2.71 6.57 3.56
C VAL A 95 2.12 5.98 2.29
N GLY A 96 2.08 4.65 2.16
CA GLY A 96 1.65 3.99 0.93
C GLY A 96 0.58 2.93 1.12
N ILE A 97 -0.20 2.72 0.06
CA ILE A 97 -1.16 1.61 -0.08
C ILE A 97 -1.38 1.26 -1.57
N THR A 98 -1.78 0.02 -1.87
CA THR A 98 -2.31 -0.36 -3.20
C THR A 98 -3.81 -0.13 -3.29
N ALA A 99 -4.31 0.19 -4.48
CA ALA A 99 -5.69 0.64 -4.71
C ALA A 99 -6.76 -0.48 -4.66
N ASP A 100 -6.40 -1.68 -4.24
CA ASP A 100 -7.28 -2.81 -3.97
C ASP A 100 -7.60 -3.01 -2.49
N ASN A 101 -7.23 -2.03 -1.64
CA ASN A 101 -7.40 -2.10 -0.19
C ASN A 101 -8.38 -1.04 0.34
N PRO A 102 -9.69 -1.15 0.04
CA PRO A 102 -10.70 -0.13 0.35
C PRO A 102 -11.03 0.02 1.83
N LEU A 103 -10.41 -0.76 2.72
CA LEU A 103 -10.63 -0.73 4.16
C LEU A 103 -9.37 -0.39 4.96
N LEU A 104 -8.34 0.20 4.32
CA LEU A 104 -7.10 0.63 4.97
C LEU A 104 -7.34 1.36 6.30
N THR A 105 -6.48 1.14 7.27
CA THR A 105 -6.61 1.64 8.64
C THR A 105 -6.27 3.13 8.78
N ILE A 106 -7.24 3.99 9.08
CA ILE A 106 -6.94 5.41 9.32
C ILE A 106 -6.14 5.59 10.61
N GLN A 107 -6.47 4.87 11.69
CA GLN A 107 -5.78 5.03 12.98
C GLN A 107 -4.31 4.62 12.90
N TYR A 108 -4.01 3.45 12.34
CA TYR A 108 -2.62 2.99 12.26
C TYR A 108 -1.83 3.70 11.16
N SER A 109 -2.47 4.25 10.11
CA SER A 109 -1.77 5.17 9.21
C SER A 109 -1.33 6.45 9.93
N ASN A 110 -2.14 7.01 10.83
CA ASN A 110 -1.72 8.15 11.64
C ASN A 110 -0.57 7.78 12.58
N LEU A 111 -0.55 6.57 13.16
CA LEU A 111 0.61 6.09 13.93
C LEU A 111 1.88 6.01 13.09
N ILE A 112 1.80 5.57 11.83
CA ILE A 112 2.94 5.61 10.91
C ILE A 112 3.43 7.04 10.70
N VAL A 113 2.51 7.99 10.46
CA VAL A 113 2.86 9.42 10.30
C VAL A 113 3.58 9.94 11.54
N ASP A 114 3.12 9.59 12.74
CA ASP A 114 3.77 9.99 13.99
C ASP A 114 5.17 9.40 14.16
N GLU A 115 5.37 8.13 13.77
CA GLU A 115 6.70 7.51 13.78
C GLU A 115 7.62 8.09 12.68
N ILE A 116 7.09 8.47 11.52
CA ILE A 116 7.84 9.20 10.48
C ILE A 116 8.36 10.54 11.02
N LYS A 117 7.53 11.30 11.73
CA LYS A 117 7.91 12.59 12.34
C LYS A 117 9.04 12.48 13.36
N ARG A 118 9.25 11.30 13.94
CA ARG A 118 10.41 11.04 14.82
C ARG A 118 11.72 10.86 14.04
N GLY A 119 11.65 10.66 12.72
CA GLY A 119 12.75 10.82 11.77
C GLY A 119 13.84 9.74 11.84
N LYS A 120 13.52 8.52 12.27
CA LYS A 120 14.53 7.47 12.53
C LYS A 120 14.50 6.32 11.53
N TYR A 121 13.34 6.00 10.98
CA TYR A 121 13.12 4.72 10.30
C TYR A 121 13.15 4.86 8.79
N ASP A 122 13.71 3.85 8.12
CA ASP A 122 13.74 3.73 6.66
C ASP A 122 12.42 3.13 6.15
N PHE A 123 11.87 2.19 6.92
CA PHE A 123 10.62 1.50 6.60
C PHE A 123 9.83 1.22 7.85
N ILE A 124 8.53 1.49 7.79
CA ILE A 124 7.59 1.28 8.89
C ILE A 124 6.48 0.38 8.40
N LYS A 125 6.32 -0.78 9.06
CA LYS A 125 5.30 -1.78 8.73
C LYS A 125 4.40 -2.07 9.92
N ILE A 126 3.20 -2.55 9.64
CA ILE A 126 2.23 -2.96 10.65
C ILE A 126 2.14 -4.49 10.67
N LYS A 127 2.16 -5.09 11.86
CA LYS A 127 2.02 -6.54 12.06
C LYS A 127 0.80 -6.88 12.91
N GLY A 128 0.04 -7.89 12.47
CA GLY A 128 -1.16 -8.40 13.15
C GLY A 128 -2.48 -7.94 12.53
N MET A 129 -2.46 -7.00 11.59
CA MET A 129 -3.68 -6.52 10.96
C MET A 129 -4.24 -7.50 9.92
N PRO A 130 -5.57 -7.54 9.70
CA PRO A 130 -6.16 -8.13 8.50
C PRO A 130 -5.43 -7.75 7.23
N LEU A 131 -5.31 -8.71 6.31
CA LEU A 131 -4.74 -8.49 5.00
C LEU A 131 -5.54 -7.42 4.25
N GLY A 132 -4.85 -6.45 3.67
CA GLY A 132 -5.46 -5.34 2.93
C GLY A 132 -5.94 -4.17 3.79
N CYS A 133 -5.60 -4.16 5.08
CA CYS A 133 -5.86 -3.00 5.95
C CYS A 133 -4.61 -2.20 6.30
N ALA A 134 -3.41 -2.78 6.20
CA ALA A 134 -2.17 -2.15 6.61
C ALA A 134 -1.60 -1.22 5.53
N THR A 135 -1.37 0.05 5.89
CA THR A 135 -0.47 0.94 5.16
C THR A 135 0.99 0.71 5.60
N TYR A 136 1.93 1.28 4.86
CA TYR A 136 3.35 1.29 5.24
C TYR A 136 3.91 2.71 5.16
N GLY A 137 5.00 2.99 5.88
CA GLY A 137 5.77 4.23 5.79
C GLY A 137 7.13 3.95 5.15
N MET A 138 7.62 4.85 4.30
CA MET A 138 8.88 4.68 3.56
C MET A 138 9.65 6.00 3.51
N ASN A 139 10.94 5.95 3.83
CA ASN A 139 11.89 7.03 3.58
C ASN A 139 12.26 7.05 2.09
N VAL A 140 12.21 8.21 1.44
CA VAL A 140 12.50 8.34 0.00
C VAL A 140 13.96 7.99 -0.32
N LYS A 141 14.92 8.25 0.58
CA LYS A 141 16.32 7.83 0.44
C LYS A 141 16.50 6.32 0.54
N ALA A 142 15.70 5.64 1.36
CA ALA A 142 15.68 4.17 1.40
C ALA A 142 15.15 3.60 0.09
N LEU A 143 14.05 4.15 -0.43
CA LEU A 143 13.50 3.78 -1.73
C LEU A 143 14.50 4.02 -2.86
N GLU A 144 15.21 5.16 -2.84
CA GLU A 144 16.26 5.45 -3.81
C GLU A 144 17.41 4.43 -3.77
N THR A 145 17.82 4.04 -2.56
CA THR A 145 18.83 2.99 -2.37
C THR A 145 18.37 1.68 -3.01
N ILE A 146 17.12 1.28 -2.78
CA ILE A 146 16.54 0.07 -3.40
C ILE A 146 16.54 0.17 -4.92
N CYS A 147 16.10 1.30 -5.49
CA CYS A 147 16.08 1.48 -6.94
C CYS A 147 17.47 1.40 -7.57
N LYS A 148 18.54 1.80 -6.86
CA LYS A 148 19.93 1.69 -7.34
C LYS A 148 20.48 0.26 -7.33
N ILE A 149 19.93 -0.64 -6.50
CA ILE A 149 20.48 -1.99 -6.28
C ILE A 149 19.60 -3.12 -6.81
N LYS A 150 18.29 -2.88 -6.97
CA LYS A 150 17.33 -3.91 -7.38
C LYS A 150 17.75 -4.53 -8.73
N ASN A 151 17.66 -5.85 -8.82
CA ASN A 151 18.04 -6.64 -9.99
C ASN A 151 16.82 -7.28 -10.70
N ILE A 152 15.63 -6.79 -10.37
CA ILE A 152 14.35 -7.19 -10.95
C ILE A 152 13.64 -5.96 -11.52
N VAL A 153 12.90 -6.19 -12.62
CA VAL A 153 12.15 -5.15 -13.32
C VAL A 153 10.75 -5.04 -12.74
N ASP A 154 10.04 -6.17 -12.70
CA ASP A 154 8.73 -6.25 -12.05
C ASP A 154 8.91 -6.17 -10.54
N THR A 155 8.45 -5.06 -9.96
CA THR A 155 8.51 -4.77 -8.54
C THR A 155 7.11 -4.66 -7.93
N GLU A 156 6.10 -5.32 -8.51
CA GLU A 156 4.73 -5.30 -7.98
C GLU A 156 4.68 -5.76 -6.51
N ILE A 157 5.44 -6.79 -6.17
CA ILE A 157 5.59 -7.31 -4.80
C ILE A 157 7.01 -7.03 -4.32
N TRP A 158 7.22 -5.83 -3.79
CA TRP A 158 8.54 -5.30 -3.46
C TRP A 158 8.97 -5.47 -1.99
N GLY A 159 8.12 -6.04 -1.12
CA GLY A 159 8.36 -6.07 0.33
C GLY A 159 9.72 -6.66 0.73
N ARG A 160 10.18 -7.70 0.03
CA ARG A 160 11.50 -8.34 0.26
C ARG A 160 12.70 -7.46 -0.10
N LEU A 161 12.51 -6.39 -0.87
CA LEU A 161 13.59 -5.47 -1.22
C LEU A 161 13.87 -4.47 -0.09
N ILE A 162 12.86 -4.12 0.72
CA ILE A 162 13.05 -3.18 1.84
C ILE A 162 13.17 -3.88 3.20
N ASP A 163 12.55 -5.04 3.37
CA ASP A 163 12.46 -5.73 4.67
C ASP A 163 13.76 -6.48 5.02
N ARG A 164 14.86 -5.72 5.09
CA ARG A 164 16.25 -6.13 5.35
C ARG A 164 16.80 -5.38 6.56
N PRO A 165 16.53 -5.82 7.80
CA PRO A 165 17.00 -5.13 9.02
C PRO A 165 18.52 -5.07 9.13
N GLU A 166 19.25 -5.91 8.40
CA GLU A 166 20.70 -5.87 8.25
C GLU A 166 21.20 -4.65 7.45
N ILE A 167 20.33 -3.96 6.70
CA ILE A 167 20.68 -2.79 5.87
C ILE A 167 19.83 -1.57 6.22
N PHE A 168 18.52 -1.75 6.44
CA PHE A 168 17.56 -0.66 6.66
C PHE A 168 17.10 -0.61 8.11
N ASN A 169 16.85 0.59 8.63
CA ASN A 169 16.26 0.76 9.94
C ASN A 169 14.75 0.53 9.88
N ILE A 170 14.31 -0.65 10.30
CA ILE A 170 12.92 -1.09 10.16
C ILE A 170 12.19 -0.97 11.50
N HIS A 171 11.04 -0.31 11.46
CA HIS A 171 10.11 -0.28 12.59
C HIS A 171 8.88 -1.13 12.31
N THR A 172 8.50 -1.96 13.28
CA THR A 172 7.26 -2.75 13.22
C THR A 172 6.30 -2.28 14.30
N ILE A 173 5.17 -1.72 13.87
CA ILE A 173 4.05 -1.40 14.75
C ILE A 173 3.21 -2.65 14.93
N HIS A 174 3.16 -3.17 16.16
CA HIS A 174 2.32 -4.32 16.50
C HIS A 174 0.90 -3.87 16.83
N VAL A 175 -0.09 -4.47 16.17
CA VAL A 175 -1.51 -4.25 16.48
C VAL A 175 -1.82 -4.90 17.83
N LYS A 176 -2.39 -4.14 18.78
CA LYS A 176 -2.63 -4.59 20.16
C LYS A 176 -4.10 -4.72 20.52
N ASP A 177 -4.99 -4.27 19.65
CA ASP A 177 -6.42 -4.21 19.89
C ASP A 177 -7.19 -5.23 19.02
N LYS A 178 -8.51 -5.06 18.92
CA LYS A 178 -9.38 -5.95 18.14
C LYS A 178 -9.14 -5.94 16.63
N LEU A 179 -8.30 -5.03 16.10
CA LEU A 179 -7.82 -5.12 14.72
C LEU A 179 -6.70 -6.15 14.56
N ASN A 180 -6.19 -6.74 15.64
CA ASN A 180 -5.23 -7.85 15.56
C ASN A 180 -5.98 -9.13 15.16
N TRP A 181 -6.19 -9.32 13.86
CA TRP A 181 -6.92 -10.45 13.29
C TRP A 181 -6.37 -10.80 11.90
N PRO A 182 -5.12 -11.31 11.83
CA PRO A 182 -4.39 -11.51 10.58
C PRO A 182 -5.01 -12.56 9.65
N GLU A 183 -5.91 -13.41 10.15
CA GLU A 183 -6.64 -14.41 9.38
C GLU A 183 -7.72 -13.78 8.47
N LEU A 184 -8.09 -12.51 8.67
CA LEU A 184 -9.06 -11.81 7.83
C LEU A 184 -8.44 -11.25 6.55
N ARG A 185 -9.22 -11.27 5.47
CA ARG A 185 -8.86 -10.77 4.15
C ARG A 185 -9.82 -9.66 3.69
N PHE A 186 -9.30 -8.44 3.59
CA PHE A 186 -9.98 -7.23 3.09
C PHE A 186 -9.35 -6.64 1.83
N THR A 187 -8.36 -7.31 1.23
CA THR A 187 -7.88 -6.95 -0.10
C THR A 187 -8.87 -7.44 -1.17
N LEU A 188 -8.93 -6.74 -2.28
CA LEU A 188 -9.80 -7.01 -3.41
C LEU A 188 -9.00 -7.64 -4.55
N ASP A 189 -9.02 -8.95 -4.73
CA ASP A 189 -8.40 -9.60 -5.90
C ASP A 189 -9.36 -10.50 -6.67
N TYR A 190 -10.26 -11.14 -5.94
CA TYR A 190 -11.25 -12.08 -6.45
C TYR A 190 -12.64 -11.47 -6.44
N LYS A 191 -13.55 -12.07 -7.21
CA LYS A 191 -14.98 -11.69 -7.17
C LYS A 191 -15.54 -11.88 -5.76
N GLU A 192 -15.13 -12.93 -5.07
CA GLU A 192 -15.50 -13.23 -3.69
C GLU A 192 -14.99 -12.16 -2.71
N ASP A 193 -13.79 -11.61 -2.94
CA ASP A 193 -13.30 -10.47 -2.16
C ASP A 193 -14.21 -9.23 -2.37
N TYR A 194 -14.63 -8.98 -3.62
CA TYR A 194 -15.57 -7.90 -3.93
C TYR A 194 -16.91 -8.11 -3.22
N GLU A 195 -17.48 -9.31 -3.32
CA GLU A 195 -18.76 -9.66 -2.68
C GLU A 195 -18.68 -9.48 -1.16
N PHE A 196 -17.58 -9.90 -0.54
CA PHE A 196 -17.33 -9.72 0.89
C PHE A 196 -17.22 -8.24 1.29
N ILE A 197 -16.41 -7.46 0.58
CA ILE A 197 -16.22 -6.03 0.88
C ILE A 197 -17.51 -5.25 0.62
N ASN A 198 -18.22 -5.53 -0.49
CA ASN A 198 -19.49 -4.91 -0.81
C ASN A 198 -20.58 -5.24 0.20
N HIS A 199 -20.60 -6.46 0.74
CA HIS A 199 -21.49 -6.83 1.84
C HIS A 199 -21.27 -5.93 3.05
N LEU A 200 -20.03 -5.64 3.43
CA LEU A 200 -19.71 -4.77 4.56
C LEU A 200 -20.12 -3.32 4.31
N TYR A 201 -19.81 -2.79 3.13
CA TYR A 201 -20.25 -1.44 2.74
C TYR A 201 -21.78 -1.32 2.62
N SER A 202 -22.50 -2.42 2.39
CA SER A 202 -23.97 -2.39 2.32
C SER A 202 -24.64 -2.52 3.68
N ASN A 203 -24.03 -3.23 4.63
CA ASN A 203 -24.68 -3.61 5.88
C ASN A 203 -24.17 -2.87 7.12
N VAL A 204 -22.96 -2.32 7.08
CA VAL A 204 -22.41 -1.56 8.20
C VAL A 204 -22.69 -0.08 7.98
N LYS A 205 -23.37 0.57 8.94
CA LYS A 205 -23.69 2.00 8.83
C LYS A 205 -22.41 2.84 8.89
N PHE A 206 -22.27 3.78 7.97
CA PHE A 206 -21.21 4.78 7.98
C PHE A 206 -21.72 6.12 7.43
N LYS A 207 -20.97 7.21 7.69
CA LYS A 207 -21.28 8.54 7.15
C LYS A 207 -20.39 8.84 5.94
N LYS A 208 -19.13 9.20 6.20
CA LYS A 208 -18.13 9.51 5.17
C LYS A 208 -17.29 8.29 4.81
N VAL A 209 -16.73 7.64 5.83
CA VAL A 209 -15.89 6.44 5.70
C VAL A 209 -16.38 5.34 6.63
N LEU A 210 -16.31 4.08 6.17
CA LEU A 210 -16.63 2.92 6.97
C LEU A 210 -15.55 2.67 8.04
N ASN A 211 -15.86 2.88 9.32
CA ASN A 211 -14.89 2.65 10.39
C ASN A 211 -14.52 1.15 10.45
N LEU A 212 -13.21 0.84 10.38
CA LEU A 212 -12.73 -0.54 10.35
C LEU A 212 -13.11 -1.30 11.63
N TYR A 213 -13.11 -0.65 12.80
CA TYR A 213 -13.56 -1.28 14.04
C TYR A 213 -15.03 -1.68 13.99
N ASN A 214 -15.89 -0.89 13.35
CA ASN A 214 -17.31 -1.23 13.18
C ASN A 214 -17.47 -2.41 12.22
N ALA A 215 -16.66 -2.49 11.16
CA ALA A 215 -16.64 -3.64 10.26
C ALA A 215 -16.21 -4.92 11.00
N ILE A 216 -15.18 -4.84 11.85
CA ILE A 216 -14.74 -5.96 12.70
C ILE A 216 -15.85 -6.38 13.69
N ASP A 217 -16.50 -5.44 14.36
CA ASP A 217 -17.61 -5.75 15.29
C ASP A 217 -18.79 -6.40 14.56
N TYR A 218 -19.10 -5.91 13.36
CA TYR A 218 -20.13 -6.52 12.52
C TYR A 218 -19.78 -7.97 12.18
N LEU A 219 -18.55 -8.25 11.78
CA LEU A 219 -18.10 -9.60 11.43
C LEU A 219 -18.13 -10.57 12.62
N LYS A 220 -17.79 -10.09 13.83
CA LYS A 220 -17.92 -10.90 15.06
C LYS A 220 -19.36 -11.34 15.32
N ASN A 221 -20.33 -10.50 14.96
CA ASN A 221 -21.76 -10.80 15.08
C ASN A 221 -22.34 -11.54 13.85
N ASN A 222 -21.60 -11.61 12.75
CA ASN A 222 -22.04 -12.21 11.49
C ASN A 222 -20.97 -13.17 10.92
N PRO A 223 -20.62 -14.25 11.63
CA PRO A 223 -19.47 -15.10 11.28
C PRO A 223 -19.64 -15.82 9.93
N ASN A 224 -20.87 -15.99 9.43
CA ASN A 224 -21.10 -16.55 8.10
C ASN A 224 -20.55 -15.66 6.97
N THR A 225 -20.46 -14.35 7.18
CA THR A 225 -19.86 -13.42 6.21
C THR A 225 -18.38 -13.74 5.98
N LEU A 226 -17.67 -14.27 6.98
CA LEU A 226 -16.26 -14.66 6.86
C LEU A 226 -16.02 -15.80 5.85
N LYS A 227 -17.06 -16.56 5.50
CA LYS A 227 -16.96 -17.68 4.56
C LYS A 227 -16.91 -17.24 3.10
N ILE A 228 -17.26 -15.99 2.79
CA ILE A 228 -17.41 -15.50 1.41
C ILE A 228 -16.08 -15.63 0.65
N ASN A 229 -14.98 -15.12 1.22
CA ASN A 229 -13.66 -15.14 0.59
C ASN A 229 -12.64 -16.05 1.32
N SER A 230 -13.10 -16.99 2.16
CA SER A 230 -12.21 -17.84 2.96
C SER A 230 -11.34 -18.80 2.15
N LYS A 231 -11.71 -19.06 0.88
CA LYS A 231 -10.95 -19.90 -0.05
C LYS A 231 -9.95 -19.11 -0.91
N CYS A 232 -9.97 -17.78 -0.84
CA CYS A 232 -9.09 -16.93 -1.63
C CYS A 232 -7.66 -16.97 -1.05
N ILE A 233 -6.66 -17.02 -1.92
CA ILE A 233 -5.25 -17.11 -1.54
C ILE A 233 -4.51 -15.86 -2.03
N GLN A 234 -3.69 -15.29 -1.16
CA GLN A 234 -2.79 -14.21 -1.53
C GLN A 234 -1.63 -14.77 -2.34
N LEU A 235 -1.42 -14.25 -3.55
CA LEU A 235 -0.25 -14.58 -4.34
C LEU A 235 0.97 -13.83 -3.80
N ASP A 236 2.12 -14.47 -3.94
CA ASP A 236 3.44 -13.93 -3.63
C ASP A 236 4.40 -14.21 -4.81
N ILE A 237 5.57 -13.61 -4.78
CA ILE A 237 6.62 -13.86 -5.79
C ILE A 237 7.05 -15.33 -5.81
N SER A 238 7.48 -15.79 -6.99
CA SER A 238 8.00 -17.14 -7.18
C SER A 238 9.30 -17.37 -6.42
N GLU A 239 9.61 -18.63 -6.16
CA GLU A 239 10.84 -19.01 -5.45
C GLU A 239 12.11 -18.55 -6.18
N ASP A 240 12.11 -18.60 -7.51
CA ASP A 240 13.24 -18.10 -8.33
C ASP A 240 13.48 -16.60 -8.13
N ILE A 241 12.41 -15.81 -8.08
CA ILE A 241 12.51 -14.36 -7.83
C ILE A 241 13.00 -14.11 -6.40
N ARG A 242 12.51 -14.87 -5.41
CA ARG A 242 12.98 -14.78 -4.02
C ARG A 242 14.48 -15.03 -3.93
N ASN A 243 14.95 -16.15 -4.48
CA ASN A 243 16.36 -16.52 -4.50
C ASN A 243 17.22 -15.48 -5.21
N LYS A 244 16.72 -14.93 -6.33
CA LYS A 244 17.42 -13.87 -7.07
C LYS A 244 17.56 -12.58 -6.26
N ILE A 245 16.54 -12.20 -5.49
CA ILE A 245 16.60 -11.05 -4.58
C ILE A 245 17.58 -11.35 -3.43
N ASP A 246 17.42 -12.49 -2.75
CA ASP A 246 18.22 -12.86 -1.58
C ASP A 246 19.72 -12.99 -1.91
N SER A 247 20.04 -13.59 -3.06
CA SER A 247 21.42 -13.70 -3.55
C SER A 247 22.04 -12.33 -3.85
N MET A 248 21.27 -11.39 -4.40
CA MET A 248 21.75 -10.03 -4.66
C MET A 248 22.16 -9.31 -3.37
N TYR A 249 21.34 -9.40 -2.32
CA TYR A 249 21.67 -8.81 -1.02
C TYR A 249 22.88 -9.49 -0.39
N THR A 250 22.87 -10.82 -0.31
CA THR A 250 23.91 -11.60 0.37
C THR A 250 25.28 -11.41 -0.29
N SER A 251 25.34 -11.38 -1.63
CA SER A 251 26.61 -11.22 -2.35
C SER A 251 27.12 -9.78 -2.42
N ASN A 252 26.32 -8.77 -2.07
CA ASN A 252 26.67 -7.36 -2.27
C ASN A 252 26.46 -6.46 -1.03
N ILE A 253 26.31 -7.03 0.17
CA ILE A 253 25.90 -6.28 1.37
C ILE A 253 26.75 -5.01 1.63
N GLN A 254 28.08 -5.12 1.56
CA GLN A 254 28.98 -3.98 1.80
C GLN A 254 28.78 -2.86 0.78
N LYS A 255 28.68 -3.22 -0.50
CA LYS A 255 28.41 -2.27 -1.58
C LYS A 255 27.04 -1.61 -1.44
N ILE A 256 26.04 -2.35 -0.96
CA ILE A 256 24.70 -1.82 -0.71
C ILE A 256 24.73 -0.79 0.43
N ILE A 257 25.46 -1.07 1.51
CA ILE A 257 25.66 -0.13 2.62
C ILE A 257 26.36 1.14 2.12
N GLU A 258 27.41 1.03 1.29
CA GLU A 258 28.08 2.20 0.70
C GLU A 258 27.14 3.04 -0.18
N ILE A 259 26.30 2.39 -0.99
CA ILE A 259 25.28 3.09 -1.81
C ILE A 259 24.26 3.80 -0.92
N LYS A 260 23.84 3.16 0.17
CA LYS A 260 22.94 3.75 1.16
C LYS A 260 23.57 4.99 1.78
N ASP A 261 24.77 4.87 2.34
CA ASP A 261 25.47 5.98 2.99
C ASP A 261 25.67 7.16 2.03
N LYS A 262 26.08 6.88 0.79
CA LYS A 262 26.20 7.93 -0.25
C LYS A 262 24.87 8.61 -0.55
N THR A 263 23.78 7.85 -0.62
CA THR A 263 22.43 8.39 -0.88
C THR A 263 21.94 9.24 0.30
N TYR A 264 22.35 8.90 1.53
CA TYR A 264 21.90 9.59 2.73
C TYR A 264 22.66 10.90 2.99
N ASN A 265 23.90 10.98 2.50
CA ASN A 265 24.76 12.17 2.60
C ASN A 265 24.57 13.19 1.46
N GLN A 266 23.71 12.90 0.48
CA GLN A 266 23.24 13.85 -0.56
C GLN A 266 22.04 14.65 -0.06
#